data_AF-A0A679HKA9-F1
#
_entry.id   AF-A0A679HKA9-F1
#
_cell.length_a   1.000
_cell.length_b   1.000
_cell.length_c   1.000
_cell.angle_alpha   90.00
_cell.angle_beta   90.00
_cell.angle_gamma   90.00
#
_symmetry.space_group_name_H-M   'P 1'
#
loop_
_entity.id
_entity.type
_entity.pdbx_description
1 polymer ?
#
loop_
_entity_poly.entity_id
_entity_poly.type
_entity_poly.pdbx_seq_one_letter_code
_entity_poly.pdbx_strand_id
1 'polypeptide(L)'
;MMNMYQAFATDLNQLLNGARAVRITVPGYMPLSVEEIGSSGEGYRLVSLCHYGEQNGDLMRDPDIVFLFHNVPDGMAAEPVSFWNDYLGIVQEVYRYDEAGKHTHVLPTLKQDLTEFAESWFANLKDQGFFASTAVREILSS
;
A
#
# COMPACT_ATOMS: atom_id res chain seq x y z
N MET A 1 -0.60 14.64 18.10
CA MET A 1 -1.16 14.60 16.73
C MET A 1 -0.38 13.55 15.99
N MET A 2 -1.04 12.52 15.47
CA MET A 2 -0.35 11.45 14.73
C MET A 2 0.17 12.00 13.41
N ASN A 3 1.42 11.70 13.04
CA ASN A 3 1.94 12.11 11.73
C ASN A 3 1.31 11.25 10.62
N MET A 4 1.38 11.70 9.36
CA MET A 4 0.73 11.03 8.23
C MET A 4 1.18 9.58 8.05
N TYR A 5 2.47 9.29 8.20
CA TYR A 5 3.00 7.93 8.04
C TYR A 5 2.57 6.99 9.16
N GLN A 6 2.39 7.48 10.39
CA GLN A 6 1.78 6.72 11.47
C GLN A 6 0.29 6.44 11.19
N ALA A 7 -0.42 7.36 10.52
CA ALA A 7 -1.79 7.14 10.07
C ALA A 7 -1.86 6.02 9.02
N PHE A 8 -1.00 6.04 8.00
CA PHE A 8 -0.91 4.95 7.03
C PHE A 8 -0.59 3.60 7.68
N ALA A 9 0.37 3.56 8.61
CA ALA A 9 0.69 2.34 9.34
C ALA A 9 -0.52 1.80 10.12
N THR A 10 -1.29 2.68 10.75
CA THR A 10 -2.51 2.32 11.48
C THR A 10 -3.57 1.77 10.54
N ASP A 11 -3.85 2.47 9.43
CA ASP A 11 -4.85 2.08 8.44
C ASP A 11 -4.50 0.74 7.79
N LEU A 12 -3.24 0.55 7.37
CA LEU A 12 -2.76 -0.72 6.79
C LEU A 12 -2.88 -1.89 7.76
N ASN A 13 -2.48 -1.70 9.02
CA ASN A 13 -2.63 -2.75 10.04
C ASN A 13 -4.10 -3.07 10.32
N GLN A 14 -4.99 -2.07 10.27
CA GLN A 14 -6.43 -2.29 10.41
C GLN A 14 -7.01 -3.08 9.24
N LEU A 15 -6.60 -2.77 8.01
CA LEU A 15 -7.04 -3.51 6.83
C LEU A 15 -6.57 -4.97 6.86
N LEU A 16 -5.29 -5.21 7.19
CA LEU A 16 -4.72 -6.54 7.33
C LEU A 16 -5.34 -7.34 8.48
N ASN A 17 -5.71 -6.66 9.59
CA ASN A 17 -6.33 -7.27 10.77
C ASN A 17 -5.60 -8.54 11.27
N GLY A 18 -4.26 -8.49 11.28
CA GLY A 18 -3.40 -9.60 11.71
C GLY A 18 -3.13 -10.69 10.66
N ALA A 19 -3.77 -10.63 9.49
CA ALA A 19 -3.42 -11.48 8.36
C ALA A 19 -2.19 -10.93 7.61
N ARG A 20 -1.52 -11.78 6.83
CA ARG A 20 -0.44 -11.35 5.91
C ARG A 20 -0.97 -10.96 4.54
N ALA A 21 -2.10 -11.48 4.13
CA ALA A 21 -2.74 -11.17 2.87
C ALA A 21 -4.26 -11.26 3.03
N VAL A 22 -4.96 -10.21 2.59
CA VAL A 22 -6.42 -10.13 2.65
C VAL A 22 -6.96 -9.50 1.38
N ARG A 23 -8.01 -10.11 0.83
CA ARG A 23 -8.87 -9.47 -0.17
C ARG A 23 -10.10 -8.91 0.52
N ILE A 24 -10.38 -7.64 0.29
CA ILE A 24 -11.51 -6.92 0.88
C ILE A 24 -12.45 -6.55 -0.25
N THR A 25 -13.71 -6.98 -0.15
CA THR A 25 -14.75 -6.72 -1.14
C THR A 25 -15.84 -5.84 -0.55
N VAL A 26 -16.14 -4.74 -1.25
CA VAL A 26 -17.31 -3.89 -0.99
C VAL A 26 -18.17 -3.86 -2.25
N PRO A 27 -19.50 -4.11 -2.16
CA PRO A 27 -20.38 -4.06 -3.32
C PRO A 27 -20.30 -2.73 -4.08
N GLY A 28 -20.13 -2.80 -5.40
CA GLY A 28 -20.05 -1.62 -6.28
C GLY A 28 -18.64 -1.06 -6.49
N TYR A 29 -17.62 -1.61 -5.82
CA TYR A 29 -16.22 -1.22 -5.99
C TYR A 29 -15.34 -2.39 -6.42
N MET A 30 -14.19 -2.08 -7.01
CA MET A 30 -13.16 -3.10 -7.26
C MET A 30 -12.64 -3.65 -5.92
N PRO A 31 -12.43 -4.98 -5.80
CA PRO A 31 -11.83 -5.55 -4.60
C PRO A 31 -10.46 -4.95 -4.32
N LEU A 32 -10.14 -4.80 -3.04
CA LEU A 32 -8.89 -4.27 -2.54
C LEU A 32 -8.06 -5.43 -1.98
N SER A 33 -6.87 -5.67 -2.52
CA SER A 33 -5.88 -6.56 -1.94
C SER A 33 -4.95 -5.79 -1.02
N VAL A 34 -4.68 -6.33 0.17
CA VAL A 34 -3.68 -5.80 1.10
C VAL A 34 -2.77 -6.93 1.51
N GLU A 35 -1.47 -6.81 1.20
CA GLU A 35 -0.55 -7.94 1.25
C GLU A 35 0.82 -7.52 1.79
N GLU A 36 1.35 -8.28 2.74
CA GLU A 36 2.76 -8.22 3.13
C GLU A 36 3.61 -8.93 2.07
N ILE A 37 4.25 -8.15 1.20
CA ILE A 37 4.96 -8.68 0.03
C ILE A 37 6.44 -9.00 0.31
N GLY A 38 6.90 -8.79 1.54
CA GLY A 38 8.26 -9.11 1.96
C GLY A 38 8.83 -8.12 2.97
N SER A 39 10.15 -7.96 2.93
CA SER A 39 10.85 -7.01 3.81
C SER A 39 11.98 -6.32 3.04
N SER A 40 12.31 -5.08 3.45
CA SER A 40 13.48 -4.36 2.97
C SER A 40 14.77 -5.04 3.40
N GLY A 41 15.91 -4.59 2.86
CA GLY A 41 17.24 -5.07 3.27
C GLY A 41 17.55 -4.87 4.76
N GLU A 42 16.83 -3.96 5.44
CA GLU A 42 16.94 -3.71 6.88
C GLU A 42 15.94 -4.53 7.72
N GLY A 43 15.17 -5.41 7.08
CA GLY A 43 14.20 -6.28 7.74
C GLY A 43 12.85 -5.63 8.03
N TYR A 44 12.58 -4.44 7.50
CA TYR A 44 11.30 -3.78 7.67
C TYR A 44 10.26 -4.28 6.66
N ARG A 45 9.03 -4.48 7.12
CA ARG A 45 7.93 -4.99 6.30
C ARG A 45 7.58 -4.06 5.13
N LEU A 46 7.32 -4.67 3.97
CA LEU A 46 6.70 -4.03 2.80
C LEU A 46 5.25 -4.51 2.67
N VAL A 47 4.31 -3.58 2.51
CA VAL A 47 2.88 -3.89 2.33
C VAL A 47 2.36 -3.27 1.04
N SER A 48 1.85 -4.10 0.12
CA SER A 48 1.07 -3.67 -1.04
C SER A 48 -0.36 -3.34 -0.65
N LEU A 49 -0.88 -2.26 -1.20
CA LEU A 49 -2.29 -1.91 -1.22
C LEU A 49 -2.70 -1.78 -2.69
N CYS A 50 -3.57 -2.66 -3.18
CA CYS A 50 -3.82 -2.79 -4.61
C CYS A 50 -5.29 -2.99 -4.95
N HIS A 51 -5.80 -2.28 -5.94
CA HIS A 51 -6.98 -2.72 -6.69
C HIS A 51 -6.57 -3.47 -7.95
N TYR A 52 -7.31 -4.52 -8.29
CA TYR A 52 -7.16 -5.23 -9.55
C TYR A 52 -8.38 -5.03 -10.43
N GLY A 53 -8.15 -4.46 -11.61
CA GLY A 53 -9.05 -4.57 -12.75
C GLY A 53 -8.74 -5.81 -13.59
N GLU A 54 -9.52 -6.01 -14.65
CA GLU A 54 -9.27 -7.06 -15.65
C GLU A 54 -9.19 -6.41 -17.04
N GLN A 55 -8.22 -6.84 -17.86
CA GLN A 55 -8.14 -6.47 -19.27
C GLN A 55 -7.79 -7.70 -20.09
N ASN A 56 -8.68 -8.08 -21.02
CA ASN A 56 -8.51 -9.27 -21.86
C ASN A 56 -8.26 -10.58 -21.08
N GLY A 57 -8.76 -10.68 -19.83
CA GLY A 57 -8.54 -11.82 -18.96
C GLY A 57 -7.29 -11.72 -18.08
N ASP A 58 -6.45 -10.71 -18.26
CA ASP A 58 -5.30 -10.44 -17.40
C ASP A 58 -5.69 -9.52 -16.23
N LEU A 59 -5.18 -9.80 -15.03
CA LEU A 59 -5.33 -8.90 -13.88
C LEU A 59 -4.40 -7.70 -14.03
N MET A 60 -4.96 -6.50 -13.83
CA MET A 60 -4.28 -5.22 -14.03
C MET A 60 -4.33 -4.40 -12.74
N ARG A 61 -3.18 -3.92 -12.26
CA ARG A 61 -3.09 -3.08 -11.06
C ARG A 61 -3.65 -1.68 -11.33
N ASP A 62 -4.58 -1.21 -10.50
CA ASP A 62 -5.26 0.09 -10.67
C ASP A 62 -5.72 0.79 -9.37
N PRO A 63 -4.83 1.42 -8.60
CA PRO A 63 -3.37 1.26 -8.63
C PRO A 63 -2.89 0.21 -7.62
N ASP A 64 -1.60 -0.09 -7.65
CA ASP A 64 -0.84 -0.69 -6.54
C ASP A 64 0.09 0.36 -5.92
N ILE A 65 0.11 0.44 -4.59
CA ILE A 65 1.10 1.21 -3.82
C ILE A 65 1.72 0.30 -2.78
N VAL A 66 3.06 0.31 -2.73
CA VAL A 66 3.81 -0.36 -1.68
C VAL A 66 4.22 0.62 -0.60
N PHE A 67 4.01 0.23 0.65
CA PHE A 67 4.42 0.98 1.83
C PHE A 67 5.55 0.28 2.58
N LEU A 68 6.60 1.02 2.90
CA LEU A 68 7.70 0.57 3.76
C LEU A 68 7.42 0.98 5.20
N PHE A 69 7.29 -0.03 6.07
CA PHE A 69 7.18 0.20 7.51
C PHE A 69 8.54 0.59 8.10
N HIS A 70 8.52 1.32 9.21
CA HIS A 70 9.69 1.56 10.04
C HIS A 70 9.28 1.92 11.48
N ASN A 71 10.19 1.70 12.41
CA ASN A 71 9.99 2.07 13.81
C ASN A 71 10.18 3.58 14.00
N VAL A 72 9.31 4.21 14.77
CA VAL A 72 9.45 5.58 15.28
C VAL A 72 9.32 5.56 16.81
N PRO A 73 9.81 6.57 17.56
CA PRO A 73 9.75 6.55 19.03
C PRO A 73 8.36 6.25 19.62
N ASP A 74 7.30 6.72 18.95
CA ASP A 74 5.91 6.57 19.40
C ASP A 74 5.11 5.54 18.59
N GLY A 75 5.75 4.51 18.03
CA GLY A 75 5.08 3.39 17.37
C GLY A 75 5.64 3.03 16.00
N MET A 76 4.76 2.77 15.04
CA MET A 76 5.11 2.39 13.67
C MET A 76 4.67 3.48 12.70
N ALA A 77 5.48 3.69 11.67
CA ALA A 77 5.15 4.55 10.55
C ALA A 77 5.30 3.75 9.24
N ALA A 78 4.54 4.11 8.22
CA ALA A 78 4.59 3.50 6.90
C ALA A 78 4.61 4.60 5.85
N GLU A 79 5.61 4.58 4.99
CA GLU A 79 5.77 5.57 3.91
C GLU A 79 5.57 4.90 2.54
N PRO A 80 4.91 5.56 1.57
CA PRO A 80 4.79 5.02 0.23
C PRO A 80 6.16 5.02 -0.46
N VAL A 81 6.53 3.89 -1.06
CA VAL A 81 7.83 3.71 -1.70
C VAL A 81 7.74 3.37 -3.18
N SER A 82 6.61 2.85 -3.65
CA SER A 82 6.36 2.64 -5.08
C SER A 82 4.89 2.86 -5.45
N PHE A 83 4.66 3.12 -6.74
CA PHE A 83 3.34 3.21 -7.35
C PHE A 83 3.37 2.51 -8.70
N TRP A 84 2.37 1.68 -8.97
CA TRP A 84 2.19 0.98 -10.23
C TRP A 84 0.74 1.08 -10.71
N ASN A 85 0.55 1.52 -11.95
CA ASN A 85 -0.73 1.44 -12.66
C ASN A 85 -0.55 0.84 -14.06
N ASP A 86 -1.14 -0.32 -14.30
CA ASP A 86 -0.94 -1.05 -15.56
C ASP A 86 -1.70 -0.41 -16.74
N TYR A 87 -2.88 0.16 -16.51
CA TYR A 87 -3.66 0.83 -17.56
C TYR A 87 -2.99 2.09 -18.09
N LEU A 88 -2.24 2.79 -17.22
CA LEU A 88 -1.49 4.00 -17.58
C LEU A 88 -0.04 3.72 -17.97
N GLY A 89 0.44 2.48 -17.81
CA GLY A 89 1.84 2.11 -18.03
C GLY A 89 2.81 2.86 -17.11
N ILE A 90 2.39 3.17 -15.87
CA ILE A 90 3.17 3.94 -14.90
C ILE A 90 3.79 2.99 -13.89
N VAL A 91 5.11 3.11 -13.72
CA VAL A 91 5.87 2.48 -12.63
C VAL A 91 6.80 3.54 -12.04
N GLN A 92 6.70 3.76 -10.73
CA GLN A 92 7.45 4.78 -10.01
C GLN A 92 8.03 4.20 -8.72
N GLU A 93 9.29 4.49 -8.45
CA GLU A 93 10.05 4.03 -7.28
C GLU A 93 10.69 5.25 -6.60
N VAL A 94 10.38 5.47 -5.32
CA VAL A 94 10.89 6.60 -4.52
C VAL A 94 12.39 6.47 -4.25
N TYR A 95 12.84 5.24 -4.04
CA TYR A 95 14.23 4.92 -3.74
C TYR A 95 14.91 4.23 -4.91
N ARG A 96 16.13 4.65 -5.22
CA ARG A 96 17.02 3.91 -6.12
C ARG A 96 17.98 3.08 -5.30
N TYR A 97 18.18 1.85 -5.73
CA TYR A 97 19.10 0.91 -5.11
C TYR A 97 20.31 0.67 -6.02
N ASP A 98 21.49 0.46 -5.44
CA ASP A 98 22.63 -0.08 -6.20
C ASP A 98 22.50 -1.61 -6.35
N GLU A 99 23.47 -2.21 -7.05
CA GLU A 99 23.54 -3.66 -7.25
C GLU A 99 23.65 -4.45 -5.93
N ALA A 100 24.06 -3.81 -4.83
CA ALA A 100 24.13 -4.40 -3.51
C ALA A 100 22.83 -4.20 -2.68
N GLY A 101 21.80 -3.58 -3.27
CA GLY A 101 20.52 -3.32 -2.61
C GLY A 101 20.56 -2.16 -1.61
N LYS A 102 21.59 -1.32 -1.64
CA LYS A 102 21.70 -0.16 -0.76
C LYS A 102 21.00 1.05 -1.39
N HIS A 103 20.26 1.80 -0.56
CA HIS A 103 19.69 3.08 -0.97
C HIS A 103 20.79 4.05 -1.44
N THR A 104 20.70 4.49 -2.70
CA THR A 104 21.65 5.43 -3.28
C THR A 104 21.07 6.83 -3.39
N HIS A 105 19.77 6.94 -3.70
CA HIS A 105 19.09 8.21 -3.96
C HIS A 105 17.63 8.13 -3.53
N VAL A 106 17.11 9.26 -3.05
CA VAL A 106 15.69 9.48 -2.80
C VAL A 106 15.16 10.51 -3.79
N LEU A 107 13.95 10.30 -4.30
CA LEU A 107 13.21 11.28 -5.11
C LEU A 107 12.20 12.01 -4.21
N PRO A 108 12.55 13.15 -3.58
CA PRO A 108 11.73 13.77 -2.55
C PRO A 108 10.38 14.29 -3.08
N THR A 109 10.35 14.83 -4.31
CA THR A 109 9.09 15.28 -4.94
C THR A 109 8.14 14.11 -5.15
N LEU A 110 8.62 13.00 -5.72
CA LEU A 110 7.80 11.79 -5.91
C LEU A 110 7.30 11.24 -4.56
N LYS A 111 8.14 11.23 -3.53
CA LYS A 111 7.72 10.81 -2.18
C LYS A 111 6.57 11.67 -1.64
N GLN A 112 6.63 12.98 -1.86
CA GLN A 112 5.55 13.90 -1.47
C GLN A 112 4.28 13.63 -2.30
N ASP A 113 4.41 13.51 -3.62
CA ASP A 113 3.27 13.23 -4.52
C ASP A 113 2.55 11.93 -4.15
N LEU A 114 3.31 10.86 -3.88
CA LEU A 114 2.73 9.58 -3.45
C LEU A 114 2.11 9.66 -2.05
N THR A 115 2.64 10.51 -1.17
CA THR A 115 2.06 10.73 0.17
C THR A 115 0.70 11.42 0.05
N GLU A 116 0.58 12.47 -0.77
CA GLU A 116 -0.68 13.20 -1.00
C GLU A 116 -1.72 12.34 -1.71
N PHE A 117 -1.27 11.53 -2.69
CA PHE A 117 -2.12 10.55 -3.33
C PHE A 117 -2.65 9.52 -2.33
N ALA A 118 -1.76 8.92 -1.53
CA ALA A 118 -2.14 7.91 -0.55
C ALA A 118 -3.11 8.47 0.50
N GLU A 119 -2.89 9.69 1.00
CA GLU A 119 -3.81 10.36 1.91
C GLU A 119 -5.22 10.47 1.32
N SER A 120 -5.32 10.98 0.09
CA SER A 120 -6.60 11.12 -0.62
C SER A 120 -7.24 9.75 -0.89
N TRP A 121 -6.44 8.75 -1.24
CA TRP A 121 -6.94 7.40 -1.54
C TRP A 121 -7.44 6.69 -0.28
N PHE A 122 -6.73 6.76 0.85
CA PHE A 122 -7.20 6.21 2.12
C PHE A 122 -8.50 6.87 2.58
N ALA A 123 -8.66 8.18 2.39
CA ALA A 123 -9.93 8.86 2.66
C ALA A 123 -11.06 8.28 1.79
N ASN A 124 -10.82 8.09 0.49
CA ASN A 124 -11.78 7.46 -0.40
C ASN A 124 -12.11 6.01 0.02
N LEU A 125 -11.11 5.20 0.39
CA LEU A 125 -11.34 3.82 0.84
C LEU A 125 -12.20 3.76 2.11
N LYS A 126 -12.04 4.73 3.02
CA LYS A 126 -12.89 4.89 4.21
C LYS A 126 -14.32 5.23 3.81
N ASP A 127 -14.52 6.21 2.94
CA ASP A 127 -15.84 6.64 2.47
C ASP A 127 -16.57 5.54 1.67
N GLN A 128 -15.82 4.76 0.90
CA GLN A 128 -16.31 3.60 0.15
C GLN A 128 -16.64 2.41 1.05
N GLY A 129 -16.22 2.43 2.33
CA GLY A 129 -16.58 1.42 3.32
C GLY A 129 -15.63 0.22 3.42
N PHE A 130 -14.42 0.28 2.85
CA PHE A 130 -13.42 -0.80 3.00
C PHE A 130 -13.01 -1.03 4.45
N PHE A 131 -13.12 -0.01 5.29
CA PHE A 131 -12.85 -0.07 6.73
C PHE A 131 -14.07 -0.48 7.56
N ALA A 132 -15.25 -0.59 6.94
CA ALA A 132 -16.48 -0.94 7.64
C ALA A 132 -16.51 -2.44 8.01
N SER A 133 -17.31 -2.76 9.02
CA SER A 133 -17.61 -4.15 9.42
C SER A 133 -18.45 -4.90 8.39
N THR A 134 -19.11 -4.18 7.47
CA THR A 134 -19.89 -4.75 6.36
C THR A 134 -19.03 -5.18 5.18
N ALA A 135 -17.76 -4.76 5.11
CA ALA A 135 -16.85 -5.22 4.06
C ALA A 135 -16.49 -6.70 4.26
N VAL A 136 -16.59 -7.48 3.18
CA VAL A 136 -16.26 -8.91 3.20
C VAL A 136 -14.75 -9.06 3.12
N ARG A 137 -14.16 -9.82 4.05
CA ARG A 137 -12.71 -10.05 4.14
C ARG A 137 -12.41 -11.52 3.92
N GLU A 138 -11.58 -11.79 2.92
CA GLU A 138 -11.08 -13.11 2.59
C GLU A 138 -9.59 -13.16 2.90
N ILE A 139 -9.19 -13.94 3.90
CA ILE A 139 -7.77 -14.16 4.20
C ILE A 139 -7.21 -15.05 3.10
N LEU A 140 -6.23 -14.54 2.37
CA LEU A 140 -5.52 -15.30 1.35
C LEU A 140 -4.47 -16.13 2.10
N SER A 141 -4.65 -17.45 2.11
CA SER A 141 -3.76 -18.35 2.85
C SER A 141 -2.38 -18.37 2.20
N SER A 142 -1.35 -18.14 3.02
CA SER A 142 0.04 -18.52 2.75
C SER A 142 0.35 -19.86 3.42
#